data_AF-A0A7C7LY14-F1
#
_entry.id   AF-A0A7C7LY14-F1
#
_cell.length_a   1.000
_cell.length_b   1.000
_cell.length_c   1.000
_cell.angle_alpha   90.00
_cell.angle_beta   90.00
_cell.angle_gamma   90.00
#
_symmetry.space_group_name_H-M   'P 1'
#
loop_
_entity.id
_entity.type
_entity.pdbx_description
1 polymer ?
#
loop_
_entity_poly.entity_id
_entity_poly.type
_entity_poly.pdbx_seq_one_letter_code
_entity_poly.pdbx_strand_id
1 'polypeptide(L)'
;MYDMLLQSGRVIDPANKLDAVMDIAIADGAIAAIATSIDSTEADQTRDLSGCLITPGLIDLHTHVYWAGTSIGVEPTRYAHQAGTTTLIDAGTAGAANF
;
A
#
# COMPACT_ATOMS: atom_id res chain seq x y z
N MET A 1 -5.63 -2.91 -21.30
CA MET A 1 -5.47 -1.52 -20.84
C MET A 1 -5.50 -1.57 -19.33
N TYR A 2 -4.51 -0.94 -18.68
CA TYR A 2 -4.32 -0.89 -17.24
C TYR A 2 -4.91 0.41 -16.68
N ASP A 3 -5.36 0.40 -15.43
CA ASP A 3 -5.88 1.61 -14.77
C ASP A 3 -4.74 2.59 -14.42
N MET A 4 -3.60 2.03 -13.99
CA MET A 4 -2.44 2.79 -13.55
C MET A 4 -1.14 2.05 -13.84
N LEU A 5 -0.13 2.80 -14.28
CA LEU A 5 1.24 2.38 -14.45
C LEU A 5 2.15 3.20 -13.54
N LEU A 6 2.93 2.51 -12.71
CA LEU A 6 3.99 3.08 -11.89
C LEU A 6 5.33 2.74 -12.55
N GLN A 7 6.10 3.74 -12.98
CA GLN A 7 7.31 3.51 -13.75
C GLN A 7 8.58 3.80 -12.97
N SER A 8 9.66 3.07 -13.30
CA SER A 8 11.03 3.38 -12.90
C SER A 8 11.28 3.48 -11.39
N GLY A 9 10.41 2.88 -10.57
CA GLY A 9 10.59 2.81 -9.13
C GLY A 9 11.41 1.59 -8.71
N ARG A 10 12.19 1.71 -7.63
CA ARG A 10 12.88 0.54 -7.05
C ARG A 10 11.89 -0.28 -6.24
N VAL A 11 11.45 -1.40 -6.80
CA VAL A 11 10.53 -2.34 -6.16
C VAL A 11 11.28 -3.21 -5.17
N ILE A 12 10.85 -3.20 -3.91
CA ILE A 12 11.36 -4.06 -2.85
C ILE A 12 10.24 -5.03 -2.42
N ASP A 13 10.35 -6.27 -2.86
CA ASP A 13 9.44 -7.37 -2.52
C ASP A 13 10.24 -8.61 -2.07
N PRO A 14 10.47 -8.75 -0.75
CA PRO A 14 11.22 -9.87 -0.19
C PRO A 14 10.55 -11.23 -0.41
N ALA A 15 9.22 -11.29 -0.48
CA ALA A 15 8.50 -12.55 -0.66
C ALA A 15 8.81 -13.18 -2.02
N ASN A 16 8.95 -12.34 -3.04
CA ASN A 16 9.32 -12.73 -4.40
C ASN A 16 10.83 -12.58 -4.70
N LYS A 17 11.65 -12.22 -3.72
CA LYS A 17 13.10 -11.96 -3.85
C LYS A 17 13.42 -10.90 -4.91
N LEU A 18 12.57 -9.89 -5.03
CA LEU A 18 12.71 -8.79 -5.97
C LEU A 18 13.25 -7.55 -5.26
N ASP A 19 14.38 -7.05 -5.77
CA ASP A 19 14.96 -5.76 -5.39
C ASP A 19 15.60 -5.16 -6.65
N ALA A 20 14.81 -4.42 -7.42
CA ALA A 20 15.24 -3.87 -8.71
C ALA A 20 14.36 -2.69 -9.12
N VAL A 21 14.86 -1.87 -10.06
CA VAL A 21 14.05 -0.86 -10.74
C VAL A 21 13.12 -1.56 -11.74
N MET A 22 11.82 -1.36 -11.59
CA MET A 22 10.78 -2.02 -12.38
C MET A 22 9.59 -1.07 -12.58
N ASP A 23 8.77 -1.42 -13.56
CA ASP A 23 7.43 -0.88 -13.78
C ASP A 23 6.38 -1.83 -13.18
N ILE A 24 5.33 -1.27 -12.58
CA ILE A 24 4.17 -2.00 -12.03
C ILE A 24 2.89 -1.49 -12.68
N ALA A 25 2.14 -2.38 -13.33
CA ALA A 25 0.82 -2.09 -13.86
C ALA A 25 -0.27 -2.61 -12.92
N ILE A 26 -1.33 -1.80 -12.75
CA ILE A 26 -2.49 -2.09 -11.91
C ILE A 26 -3.73 -2.12 -12.81
N ALA A 27 -4.57 -3.14 -12.65
CA ALA A 27 -5.89 -3.23 -13.27
C ALA A 27 -6.91 -3.84 -12.29
N ASP A 28 -8.12 -3.31 -12.28
CA ASP A 28 -9.24 -3.77 -11.46
C ASP A 28 -8.89 -3.88 -9.97
N GLY A 29 -8.09 -2.93 -9.48
CA GLY A 29 -7.64 -2.88 -8.08
C GLY A 29 -6.57 -3.90 -7.69
N ALA A 30 -5.96 -4.61 -8.65
CA ALA A 30 -4.90 -5.60 -8.42
C ALA A 30 -3.65 -5.33 -9.25
N ILE A 31 -2.50 -5.84 -8.79
CA ILE A 31 -1.26 -5.83 -9.58
C ILE A 31 -1.45 -6.78 -10.76
N ALA A 32 -1.43 -6.23 -11.97
CA ALA A 32 -1.64 -6.97 -13.22
C ALA A 32 -0.32 -7.42 -13.86
N ALA A 33 0.74 -6.62 -13.75
CA ALA A 33 2.06 -6.96 -14.26
C ALA A 33 3.18 -6.25 -13.49
N ILE A 34 4.35 -6.89 -13.44
CA ILE A 34 5.61 -6.31 -13.00
C ILE A 34 6.66 -6.66 -14.06
N ALA A 35 7.31 -5.66 -14.65
CA ALA A 35 8.30 -5.86 -15.71
C ALA A 35 9.35 -4.76 -15.69
N THR A 36 10.47 -4.95 -16.39
CA THR A 36 11.55 -3.93 -16.48
C THR A 36 11.13 -2.69 -17.26
N SER A 37 10.12 -2.80 -18.12
CA SER A 37 9.52 -1.70 -18.87
C SER A 37 8.14 -2.11 -19.37
N ILE A 38 7.15 -1.25 -19.20
CA ILE A 38 5.79 -1.42 -19.73
C ILE A 38 5.47 -0.21 -20.60
N ASP A 39 4.79 -0.42 -21.73
CA ASP A 39 4.40 0.68 -22.61
C ASP A 39 3.33 1.56 -21.93
N SER A 40 3.66 2.84 -21.74
CA SER A 40 2.75 3.82 -21.14
C SER A 40 1.43 4.00 -21.91
N THR A 41 1.36 3.64 -23.19
CA THR A 41 0.12 3.69 -23.97
C THR A 41 -0.88 2.60 -23.60
N GLU A 42 -0.45 1.60 -22.81
CA GLU A 42 -1.31 0.53 -22.32
C GLU A 42 -2.04 0.91 -21.01
N ALA A 43 -1.82 2.09 -20.42
CA ALA A 43 -2.40 2.50 -19.15
C ALA A 43 -3.13 3.86 -19.20
N ASP A 44 -4.24 3.97 -18.46
CA ASP A 44 -5.03 5.21 -18.35
C ASP A 44 -4.29 6.33 -17.60
N GLN A 45 -3.49 5.94 -16.60
CA GLN A 45 -2.68 6.86 -15.82
C GLN A 45 -1.26 6.32 -15.70
N THR A 46 -0.28 7.20 -15.84
CA THR A 46 1.14 6.84 -15.68
C THR A 46 1.80 7.78 -14.69
N ARG A 47 2.63 7.22 -13.80
CA ARG A 47 3.42 7.97 -12.81
C ARG A 47 4.88 7.52 -12.86
N ASP A 48 5.78 8.47 -13.12
CA ASP A 48 7.22 8.25 -12.97
C ASP A 48 7.60 8.32 -11.49
N LEU A 49 8.17 7.24 -10.97
CA LEU A 49 8.62 7.08 -9.59
C LEU A 49 10.15 6.89 -9.53
N SER A 50 10.88 7.41 -10.52
CA SER A 50 12.34 7.44 -10.53
C SER A 50 12.91 7.98 -9.22
N GLY A 51 13.80 7.21 -8.59
CA GLY A 51 14.42 7.56 -7.31
C GLY A 51 13.56 7.25 -6.07
N CYS A 52 12.32 6.80 -6.24
CA CYS A 52 11.45 6.36 -5.15
C CYS A 52 11.58 4.86 -4.88
N LEU A 53 11.24 4.46 -3.66
CA LEU A 53 11.01 3.07 -3.31
C LEU A 53 9.53 2.72 -3.54
N ILE A 54 9.28 1.53 -4.07
CA ILE A 54 7.97 0.91 -4.12
C ILE A 54 8.02 -0.33 -3.24
N THR A 55 7.22 -0.35 -2.17
CA THR A 55 7.10 -1.49 -1.27
C THR A 55 5.65 -1.99 -1.29
N PRO A 56 5.39 -3.25 -0.90
CA PRO A 56 4.08 -3.63 -0.43
C PRO A 56 3.60 -2.64 0.64
N GLY A 57 2.30 -2.40 0.69
CA GLY A 57 1.71 -1.63 1.78
C GLY A 57 2.02 -2.30 3.11
N LEU A 58 2.41 -1.50 4.11
CA LEU A 58 2.86 -2.04 5.39
C LEU A 58 1.66 -2.59 6.19
N ILE A 59 1.94 -3.63 6.99
CA ILE A 59 0.98 -4.23 7.92
C ILE A 59 1.40 -3.83 9.34
N ASP A 60 0.56 -3.04 10.00
CA ASP A 60 0.72 -2.73 11.43
C ASP A 60 -0.11 -3.73 12.24
N LEU A 61 0.59 -4.64 12.92
CA LEU A 61 -0.03 -5.71 13.71
C LEU A 61 -0.57 -5.23 15.06
N HIS A 62 -0.27 -4.00 15.46
CA HIS A 62 -0.65 -3.51 16.78
C HIS A 62 -1.00 -2.01 16.72
N THR A 63 -2.26 -1.73 16.40
CA THR A 63 -2.79 -0.36 16.38
C THR A 63 -4.06 -0.29 17.23
N HIS A 64 -4.39 0.89 17.75
CA HIS A 64 -5.68 1.13 18.38
C HIS A 64 -6.56 1.95 17.45
N VAL A 65 -7.49 1.32 16.71
CA VAL A 65 -8.24 1.98 15.62
C VAL A 65 -9.73 2.17 15.89
N TYR A 66 -10.22 1.84 17.10
CA TYR A 66 -11.61 2.14 17.49
C TYR A 66 -11.79 3.64 17.80
N TRP A 67 -11.78 4.44 16.73
CA TRP A 67 -11.84 5.90 16.78
C TRP A 67 -13.07 6.40 17.53
N ALA A 68 -12.85 7.32 18.46
CA ALA A 68 -13.85 7.88 19.37
C ALA A 68 -14.55 6.87 20.31
N GLY A 69 -14.21 5.57 20.24
CA GLY A 69 -14.72 4.53 21.15
C GLY A 69 -13.92 4.44 22.46
N THR A 70 -12.64 4.81 22.44
CA THR A 70 -11.80 4.94 23.65
C THR A 70 -10.84 6.14 23.53
N SER A 71 -10.17 6.50 24.62
CA SER A 71 -9.17 7.58 24.63
C SER A 71 -7.88 7.24 23.87
N ILE A 72 -7.66 5.97 23.51
CA ILE A 72 -6.44 5.50 22.82
C ILE A 72 -6.67 5.21 21.33
N GLY A 73 -7.92 5.27 20.86
CA GLY A 73 -8.26 5.03 19.45
C GLY A 73 -7.80 6.17 18.54
N VAL A 74 -7.13 5.85 17.44
CA VAL A 74 -6.76 6.78 16.36
C VAL A 74 -7.74 6.69 15.20
N GLU A 75 -7.83 7.76 14.39
CA GLU A 75 -8.59 7.71 13.14
C GLU A 75 -7.78 6.89 12.13
N PRO A 76 -8.29 5.74 11.66
CA PRO A 76 -7.48 4.75 10.95
C PRO A 76 -6.99 5.24 9.60
N THR A 77 -7.80 6.00 8.85
CA THR A 77 -7.48 6.41 7.48
C THR A 77 -6.31 7.38 7.46
N ARG A 78 -6.37 8.40 8.32
CA ARG A 78 -5.32 9.40 8.48
C ARG A 78 -4.01 8.77 8.97
N TYR A 79 -4.09 7.86 9.94
CA TYR A 79 -2.92 7.14 10.42
C TYR A 79 -2.30 6.29 9.31
N ALA A 80 -3.12 5.53 8.59
CA ALA A 80 -2.69 4.68 7.49
C ALA A 80 -1.93 5.44 6.40
N HIS A 81 -2.47 6.59 5.96
CA HIS A 81 -1.82 7.43 4.97
C HIS A 81 -0.48 8.01 5.43
N GLN A 82 -0.36 8.40 6.69
CA GLN A 82 0.88 8.99 7.21
C GLN A 82 1.97 7.93 7.46
N ALA A 83 1.57 6.71 7.86
CA ALA A 83 2.50 5.63 8.18
C ALA A 83 2.88 4.76 6.98
N GLY A 84 2.17 4.88 5.84
CA GLY A 84 2.36 3.98 4.69
C GLY A 84 1.83 2.56 4.92
N THR A 85 0.93 2.40 5.89
CA THR A 85 0.30 1.11 6.23
C THR A 85 -1.02 0.98 5.49
N THR A 86 -1.24 -0.15 4.82
CA THR A 86 -2.50 -0.46 4.14
C THR A 86 -3.37 -1.43 4.92
N THR A 87 -2.83 -2.01 5.99
CA THR A 87 -3.55 -2.94 6.87
C THR A 87 -3.18 -2.66 8.31
N LEU A 88 -4.20 -2.44 9.14
CA LEU A 88 -4.08 -2.18 10.57
C LEU A 88 -4.86 -3.25 11.33
N ILE A 89 -4.29 -3.77 12.40
CA ILE A 89 -4.96 -4.73 13.29
C ILE A 89 -5.27 -4.02 14.62
N ASP A 90 -6.56 -3.93 14.97
CA ASP A 90 -6.98 -3.40 16.26
C ASP A 90 -6.49 -4.31 17.39
N ALA A 91 -5.72 -3.75 18.31
CA ALA A 91 -5.08 -4.46 19.41
C ALA A 91 -5.95 -4.47 20.68
N GLY A 92 -7.25 -4.77 20.54
CA GLY A 92 -8.16 -4.88 21.67
C GLY A 92 -8.60 -3.53 22.24
N THR A 93 -8.78 -2.53 21.37
CA THR A 93 -9.39 -1.26 21.75
C THR A 93 -10.86 -1.45 22.11
N ALA A 94 -11.53 -2.42 21.47
CA ALA A 94 -12.84 -2.90 21.84
C ALA A 94 -12.77 -4.29 22.49
N GLY A 95 -13.65 -4.52 23.45
CA GLY A 95 -13.87 -5.80 24.12
C GLY A 95 -15.28 -5.86 24.71
N ALA A 96 -15.54 -6.84 25.57
CA ALA A 96 -16.89 -7.07 26.11
C ALA A 96 -17.49 -5.87 26.89
N ALA A 97 -16.68 -4.92 27.34
CA ALA A 97 -17.12 -3.78 28.14
C ALA A 97 -17.52 -2.55 27.30
N ASN A 98 -17.17 -2.50 26.01
CA ASN A 98 -17.26 -1.27 25.21
C ASN A 98 -17.49 -1.50 23.70
N PHE A 99 -18.01 -2.67 23.29
CA PHE A 99 -18.42 -2.94 21.91
C PHE A 99 -19.89 -2.55 21.66
#